data_AF-A0A6B0VLM0-F1
#
_entry.id   AF-A0A6B0VLM0-F1
#
_cell.length_a   1.000
_cell.length_b   1.000
_cell.length_c   1.000
_cell.angle_alpha   90.00
_cell.angle_beta   90.00
_cell.angle_gamma   90.00
#
_symmetry.space_group_name_H-M   'P 1'
#
loop_
_entity.id
_entity.type
_entity.pdbx_description
1 polymer ?
#
loop_
_entity_poly.entity_id
_entity_poly.type
_entity_poly.pdbx_seq_one_letter_code
_entity_poly.pdbx_strand_id
1 'polypeptide(L)'
;MTLEQFTRNEGQLTRQYEYDECSVLAVDFGADETDASVDLVDDTVIVIVDDEQYELELPDGADDAHTFIKNGVLTVEMEGDL
;
A
#
# COMPACT_ATOMS: atom_id res chain seq x y z
N MET A 1 -14.91 7.18 9.63
CA MET A 1 -14.42 6.90 8.26
C MET A 1 -14.03 8.20 7.59
N THR A 2 -12.74 8.33 7.30
CA THR A 2 -12.16 9.40 6.48
C THR A 2 -11.56 8.78 5.22
N LEU A 3 -11.60 9.51 4.10
CA LEU A 3 -10.96 9.13 2.84
C LEU A 3 -10.04 10.24 2.38
N GLU A 4 -8.81 9.88 2.09
CA GLU A 4 -7.82 10.74 1.45
C GLU A 4 -7.39 10.13 0.11
N GLN A 5 -7.20 10.97 -0.90
CA GLN A 5 -6.74 10.57 -2.22
C GLN A 5 -5.60 11.49 -2.65
N PHE A 6 -4.50 10.89 -3.09
CA PHE A 6 -3.33 11.60 -3.56
C PHE A 6 -2.57 10.77 -4.60
N THR A 7 -1.64 11.43 -5.29
CA THR A 7 -0.71 10.78 -6.21
C THR A 7 0.67 10.80 -5.55
N ARG A 8 1.33 9.64 -5.44
CA ARG A 8 2.71 9.57 -4.92
C ARG A 8 3.71 10.15 -5.91
N ASN A 9 4.96 10.33 -5.48
CA ASN A 9 6.00 10.90 -6.30
C ASN A 9 6.22 10.10 -7.60
N GLU A 10 6.08 8.78 -7.51
CA GLU A 10 6.20 7.86 -8.64
C GLU A 10 4.95 7.78 -9.54
N GLY A 11 3.89 8.54 -9.26
CA GLY A 11 2.73 8.70 -10.15
C GLY A 11 1.55 7.76 -9.89
N GLN A 12 1.65 6.83 -8.94
CA GLN A 12 0.57 5.89 -8.62
C GLN A 12 -0.58 6.60 -7.90
N LEU A 13 -1.80 6.24 -8.27
CA LEU A 13 -3.00 6.72 -7.60
C LEU A 13 -3.13 6.01 -6.25
N THR A 14 -3.11 6.77 -5.17
CA THR A 14 -3.19 6.25 -3.81
C THR A 14 -4.47 6.72 -3.13
N ARG A 15 -5.11 5.83 -2.39
CA ARG A 15 -6.24 6.13 -1.51
C ARG A 15 -5.97 5.59 -0.12
N GLN A 16 -6.23 6.40 0.90
CA GLN A 16 -6.14 6.02 2.29
C GLN A 16 -7.52 6.10 2.94
N TYR A 17 -7.89 5.04 3.63
CA TYR A 17 -9.14 4.91 4.37
C TYR A 17 -8.82 4.79 5.85
N GLU A 18 -9.34 5.70 6.65
CA GLU A 18 -9.19 5.63 8.11
C GLU A 18 -10.51 5.19 8.74
N TYR A 19 -10.45 4.11 9.50
CA TYR A 19 -11.51 3.58 10.33
C TYR A 19 -11.14 3.77 11.81
N ASP A 20 -12.08 3.52 12.72
CA ASP A 20 -11.85 3.69 14.16
C ASP A 20 -10.73 2.79 14.71
N GLU A 21 -10.54 1.60 14.14
CA GLU A 21 -9.61 0.58 14.67
C GLU A 21 -8.54 0.15 13.64
N CYS A 22 -8.59 0.69 12.42
CA CYS A 22 -7.66 0.32 11.36
C CYS A 22 -7.54 1.41 10.28
N SER A 23 -6.47 1.34 9.51
CA SER A 23 -6.34 2.12 8.29
C SER A 23 -5.98 1.22 7.10
N VAL A 24 -6.44 1.60 5.91
CA VAL A 24 -6.19 0.86 4.68
C VAL A 24 -5.60 1.79 3.64
N LEU A 25 -4.44 1.42 3.10
CA LEU A 25 -3.81 2.08 1.96
C LEU A 25 -4.03 1.24 0.71
N ALA A 26 -4.60 1.83 -0.32
CA ALA A 26 -4.77 1.21 -1.63
C ALA A 26 -3.99 1.99 -2.69
N VAL A 27 -3.09 1.30 -3.40
CA VAL A 27 -2.22 1.89 -4.44
C VAL A 27 -2.47 1.18 -5.76
N ASP A 28 -2.87 1.95 -6.77
CA ASP A 28 -3.17 1.46 -8.12
C ASP A 28 -1.91 1.50 -8.99
N PHE A 29 -1.44 0.31 -9.37
CA PHE A 29 -0.33 0.11 -10.30
C PHE A 29 -0.81 -0.19 -11.74
N GLY A 30 -2.12 -0.36 -11.97
CA GLY A 30 -2.70 -0.69 -13.27
C GLY A 30 -3.05 -2.17 -13.40
N ALA A 31 -4.16 -2.47 -14.08
CA ALA A 31 -4.72 -3.82 -14.16
C ALA A 31 -3.98 -4.78 -15.12
N ASP A 32 -3.09 -4.24 -15.97
CA ASP A 32 -2.27 -5.02 -16.91
C ASP A 32 -1.04 -5.65 -16.22
N GLU A 33 -0.74 -5.25 -14.99
CA GLU A 33 0.38 -5.71 -14.19
C GLU A 33 0.13 -7.13 -13.63
N THR A 34 0.45 -8.16 -14.42
CA THR A 34 0.18 -9.56 -14.06
C THR A 34 1.23 -10.20 -13.17
N ASP A 35 2.45 -9.66 -13.18
CA ASP A 35 3.59 -10.15 -12.40
C ASP A 35 4.00 -9.08 -11.39
N ALA A 36 3.19 -8.97 -10.33
CA ALA A 36 3.46 -8.08 -9.21
C ALA A 36 3.73 -8.88 -7.93
N SER A 37 4.74 -8.46 -7.18
CA SER A 37 5.12 -9.03 -5.88
C SER A 37 5.17 -7.93 -4.84
N VAL A 38 4.80 -8.27 -3.61
CA VAL A 38 4.89 -7.39 -2.46
C VAL A 38 5.60 -8.09 -1.31
N ASP A 39 6.44 -7.35 -0.62
CA ASP A 39 7.09 -7.76 0.63
C ASP A 39 7.03 -6.60 1.64
N LEU A 40 6.99 -6.93 2.93
CA LEU A 40 7.04 -5.96 4.01
C LEU A 40 8.32 -6.21 4.81
N VAL A 41 9.14 -5.17 4.93
CA VAL A 41 10.36 -5.19 5.72
C VAL A 41 10.33 -4.01 6.66
N ASP A 42 10.18 -4.28 7.96
CA ASP A 42 10.02 -3.24 8.98
C ASP A 42 8.82 -2.35 8.62
N ASP A 43 8.92 -1.02 8.68
CA ASP A 43 7.84 -0.11 8.26
C ASP A 43 7.84 0.21 6.74
N THR A 44 8.44 -0.65 5.90
CA THR A 44 8.57 -0.40 4.45
C THR A 44 7.94 -1.50 3.60
N VAL A 45 6.95 -1.14 2.79
CA VAL A 45 6.39 -2.03 1.76
C VAL A 45 7.19 -1.90 0.48
N ILE A 46 7.72 -3.01 0.01
CA ILE A 46 8.47 -3.11 -1.25
C ILE A 46 7.56 -3.77 -2.27
N VAL A 47 7.34 -3.10 -3.39
CA VAL A 47 6.54 -3.60 -4.49
C VAL A 47 7.41 -3.75 -5.72
N ILE A 48 7.41 -4.94 -6.31
CA ILE A 48 7.98 -5.17 -7.63
C ILE A 48 6.84 -5.36 -8.60
N VAL A 49 6.83 -4.57 -9.66
CA VAL A 49 5.87 -4.68 -10.75
C VAL A 49 6.64 -4.65 -12.06
N ASP A 50 6.51 -5.70 -12.87
CA ASP A 50 7.37 -5.93 -14.04
C ASP A 50 8.88 -5.81 -13.69
N ASP A 51 9.58 -4.81 -14.23
CA ASP A 51 11.00 -4.52 -13.98
C ASP A 51 11.21 -3.28 -13.07
N GLU A 52 10.14 -2.75 -12.49
CA GLU A 52 10.16 -1.56 -11.65
C GLU A 52 9.98 -1.92 -10.16
N GLN A 53 10.73 -1.23 -9.30
CA GLN A 53 10.64 -1.33 -7.85
C GLN A 53 10.11 -0.03 -7.28
N TYR A 54 9.16 -0.17 -6.35
CA TYR A 54 8.56 0.92 -5.59
C TYR A 54 8.72 0.64 -4.10
N GLU A 55 9.00 1.67 -3.33
CA GLU A 55 9.18 1.59 -1.89
C GLU A 55 8.20 2.54 -1.20
N LEU A 56 7.40 2.00 -0.28
CA LEU A 56 6.40 2.75 0.45
C LEU A 56 6.69 2.71 1.94
N GLU A 57 7.17 3.83 2.46
CA GLU A 57 7.21 4.07 3.90
C GLU A 57 5.78 4.10 4.47
N LEU A 58 5.56 3.30 5.49
CA LEU A 58 4.36 3.28 6.33
C LEU A 58 4.58 4.14 7.58
N PRO A 59 3.51 4.50 8.32
CA PRO A 59 3.65 5.08 9.65
C PRO A 59 4.46 4.17 10.59
N ASP A 60 5.13 4.74 11.58
CA ASP A 60 5.86 3.97 12.60
C ASP A 60 4.94 2.94 13.29
N GLY A 61 5.42 1.71 13.48
CA GLY A 61 4.67 0.64 14.15
C GLY A 61 3.69 -0.10 13.24
N ALA A 62 3.91 -0.02 11.92
CA ALA A 62 3.16 -0.74 10.91
C ALA A 62 3.91 -2.01 10.44
N ASP A 63 4.88 -2.49 11.21
CA ASP A 63 5.71 -3.66 10.90
C ASP A 63 4.93 -4.99 10.83
N ASP A 64 3.74 -5.03 11.40
CA ASP A 64 2.80 -6.16 11.31
C ASP A 64 1.70 -5.95 10.23
N ALA A 65 1.85 -4.96 9.34
CA ALA A 65 0.85 -4.67 8.32
C ALA A 65 0.58 -5.86 7.40
N HIS A 66 -0.69 -6.03 7.01
CA HIS A 66 -1.07 -7.07 6.05
C HIS A 66 -1.07 -6.50 4.64
N THR A 67 -0.21 -7.04 3.77
CA THR A 67 -0.07 -6.58 2.38
C THR A 67 -0.48 -7.64 1.38
N PHE A 68 -1.22 -7.24 0.34
CA PHE A 68 -1.50 -8.11 -0.81
C PHE A 68 -1.77 -7.30 -2.07
N ILE A 69 -1.53 -7.92 -3.23
CA ILE A 69 -1.86 -7.33 -4.54
C ILE A 69 -2.99 -8.13 -5.19
N LYS A 70 -3.98 -7.42 -5.74
CA LYS A 70 -5.08 -8.04 -6.46
C LYS A 70 -5.52 -7.19 -7.65
N ASN A 71 -5.41 -7.75 -8.85
CA ASN A 71 -5.71 -7.07 -10.13
C ASN A 71 -4.99 -5.72 -10.25
N GLY A 72 -3.68 -5.68 -9.96
CA GLY A 72 -2.88 -4.46 -10.07
C GLY A 72 -3.05 -3.45 -8.94
N VAL A 73 -3.85 -3.76 -7.91
CA VAL A 73 -4.02 -2.89 -6.74
C VAL A 73 -3.32 -3.51 -5.55
N LEU A 74 -2.31 -2.82 -5.03
CA LEU A 74 -1.75 -3.09 -3.71
C LEU A 74 -2.75 -2.63 -2.66
N THR A 75 -3.01 -3.48 -1.68
CA THR A 75 -3.71 -3.14 -0.45
C THR A 75 -2.78 -3.40 0.73
N VAL A 76 -2.66 -2.40 1.61
CA VAL A 76 -1.94 -2.48 2.89
C VAL A 76 -2.96 -2.20 3.99
N GLU A 77 -3.17 -3.16 4.87
CA GLU A 77 -4.04 -3.05 6.04
C GLU A 77 -3.17 -2.89 7.29
N MET A 78 -3.42 -1.83 8.05
CA MET A 78 -2.68 -1.50 9.27
C MET A 78 -3.65 -1.43 10.44
N GLU A 79 -3.23 -1.95 11.60
CA GLU A 79 -3.94 -1.72 12.86
C GLU A 79 -3.83 -0.23 13.22
N GLY A 80 -4.91 0.36 13.75
CA GLY A 80 -4.89 1.74 14.21
C GLY A 80 -4.17 1.84 15.55
N ASP A 81 -3.39 2.90 15.77
CA ASP A 81 -2.98 3.29 17.11
C ASP A 81 -4.21 3.45 18.02
N LEU A 82 -4.27 2.68 19.12
CA LEU A 82 -5.22 2.87 20.22
C LEU A 82 -4.77 4.01 21.14
#